data_AF-F0YPF0-F1
#
_entry.id   AF-F0YPF0-F1
#
_cell.length_a   1.000
_cell.length_b   1.000
_cell.length_c   1.000
_cell.angle_alpha   90.00
_cell.angle_beta   90.00
_cell.angle_gamma   90.00
#
_symmetry.space_group_name_H-M   'P 1'
#
loop_
_entity.id
_entity.type
_entity.pdbx_description
1 polymer ?
#
loop_
_entity_poly.entity_id
_entity_poly.type
_entity_poly.pdbx_seq_one_letter_code
_entity_poly.pdbx_strand_id
1 'polypeptide(L)'
;LLEACATIEKAMAQIQELYGKMSEGPLVLNQITRWINTKEEHCAKIIDLISNYCLCQRCKPFGTPGSPFKTKEDYTDALLAHHAVMSAAMKAKQNVDPSFSAGLKHAVGDATLMYKPVAPPAAP
;
A
#
# COMPACT_ATOMS: atom_id res chain seq x y z
N LEU A 1 -4.94 -3.91 -4.06
CA LEU A 1 -4.11 -2.83 -3.46
C LEU A 1 -4.84 -1.48 -3.45
N LEU A 2 -5.29 -0.93 -4.59
CA LEU A 2 -5.99 0.36 -4.61
C LEU A 2 -7.29 0.39 -3.79
N GLU A 3 -8.08 -0.68 -3.85
CA GLU A 3 -9.27 -0.83 -3.01
C GLU A 3 -8.92 -0.81 -1.51
N ALA A 4 -7.86 -1.51 -1.10
CA ALA A 4 -7.38 -1.48 0.27
C ALA A 4 -6.93 -0.07 0.70
N CYS A 5 -6.32 0.71 -0.20
CA CYS A 5 -5.97 2.11 0.06
C CYS A 5 -7.22 2.96 0.30
N ALA A 6 -8.27 2.77 -0.50
CA ALA A 6 -9.55 3.48 -0.33
C ALA A 6 -10.22 3.12 1.01
N THR A 7 -10.15 1.86 1.44
CA THR A 7 -10.64 1.45 2.77
C THR A 7 -9.85 2.08 3.90
N ILE A 8 -8.53 2.16 3.79
CA ILE A 8 -7.65 2.84 4.76
C ILE A 8 -7.99 4.33 4.86
N GLU A 9 -8.16 5.01 3.72
CA GLU A 9 -8.56 6.42 3.64
C GLU A 9 -9.91 6.64 4.33
N LYS A 10 -10.91 5.82 4.02
CA LYS A 10 -12.22 5.86 4.66
C LYS A 10 -12.13 5.64 6.17
N ALA A 11 -11.35 4.65 6.61
CA ALA A 11 -11.19 4.35 8.03
C ALA A 11 -10.57 5.54 8.80
N MET A 12 -9.55 6.21 8.23
CA MET A 12 -8.97 7.41 8.82
C MET A 12 -9.98 8.55 8.94
N ALA A 13 -10.78 8.80 7.90
CA ALA A 13 -11.82 9.82 7.93
C ALA A 13 -12.88 9.53 9.00
N GLN A 14 -13.31 8.27 9.11
CA GLN A 14 -14.28 7.85 10.12
C GLN A 14 -13.74 7.99 11.55
N ILE A 15 -12.45 7.70 11.78
CA ILE A 15 -11.81 7.91 13.10
C ILE A 15 -11.86 9.39 13.49
N GLN A 16 -11.51 10.31 12.57
CA GLN A 16 -11.54 11.75 12.83
C GLN A 16 -12.97 12.26 13.10
N GLU A 17 -13.95 11.81 12.30
CA GLU A 17 -15.35 12.17 12.48
C GLU A 17 -15.88 11.72 13.86
N LEU A 18 -15.62 10.46 14.23
CA LEU A 18 -16.05 9.90 15.51
C LEU A 18 -15.33 10.54 16.69
N TYR A 19 -14.07 10.94 16.54
CA TYR A 19 -13.34 11.67 17.57
C TYR A 19 -14.03 13.00 17.92
N GLY A 20 -14.59 13.70 16.93
CA GLY A 20 -15.41 14.90 17.15
C GLY A 20 -16.72 14.64 17.90
N LYS A 21 -17.17 13.37 17.97
CA LYS A 21 -18.40 12.92 18.62
C LYS A 21 -18.14 12.21 19.96
N MET A 22 -16.92 12.28 20.49
CA MET A 22 -16.51 11.48 21.65
C MET A 22 -17.35 11.77 22.93
N SER A 23 -17.98 12.94 23.03
CA SER A 23 -18.90 13.31 24.11
C SER A 23 -20.27 12.61 24.04
N GLU A 24 -20.64 12.00 22.91
CA GLU A 24 -21.92 11.28 22.72
C GLU A 24 -21.97 9.95 23.48
N GLY A 25 -20.83 9.48 24.01
CA GLY A 25 -20.77 8.36 24.96
C GLY A 25 -19.76 7.26 24.58
N PRO A 26 -19.59 6.26 25.45
CA PRO A 26 -18.53 5.26 25.32
C PRO A 26 -18.63 4.36 24.08
N LEU A 27 -19.82 4.24 23.47
CA LEU A 27 -20.00 3.47 22.23
C LEU A 27 -19.21 4.06 21.05
N VAL A 28 -18.92 5.35 21.07
CA VAL A 28 -18.08 6.02 20.06
C VAL A 28 -16.65 5.47 20.10
N LEU A 29 -16.10 5.20 21.29
CA LEU A 29 -14.76 4.60 21.44
C LEU A 29 -14.70 3.18 20.86
N ASN A 30 -15.77 2.40 20.99
CA ASN A 30 -15.86 1.08 20.36
C ASN A 30 -15.82 1.18 18.83
N GLN A 31 -16.50 2.19 18.26
CA GLN A 31 -16.50 2.43 16.81
C GLN A 31 -15.14 2.90 16.30
N ILE A 32 -14.47 3.81 17.02
CA ILE A 32 -13.10 4.25 16.71
C ILE A 32 -12.16 3.04 16.71
N THR A 33 -12.23 2.20 17.74
CA THR A 33 -11.40 0.99 17.84
C THR A 33 -11.61 0.04 16.65
N ARG A 34 -12.86 -0.15 16.22
CA ARG A 34 -13.17 -0.97 15.03
C ARG A 34 -12.52 -0.41 13.76
N TRP A 35 -12.62 0.90 13.54
CA TRP A 35 -11.99 1.54 12.39
C TRP A 35 -10.45 1.51 12.44
N ILE A 36 -9.85 1.64 13.64
CA ILE A 36 -8.42 1.43 13.84
C ILE A 36 -8.04 0.01 13.41
N ASN A 37 -8.74 -1.01 13.93
CA ASN A 37 -8.45 -2.41 13.59
C ASN A 37 -8.61 -2.68 12.09
N THR A 38 -9.67 -2.17 11.44
CA THR A 38 -9.85 -2.27 9.99
C THR A 38 -8.68 -1.65 9.23
N LYS A 39 -8.29 -0.42 9.57
CA LYS A 39 -7.14 0.26 8.95
C LYS A 39 -5.86 -0.56 9.11
N GLU A 40 -5.60 -1.05 10.31
CA GLU A 40 -4.40 -1.82 10.61
C GLU A 40 -4.33 -3.15 9.86
N GLU A 41 -5.45 -3.86 9.78
CA GLU A 41 -5.58 -5.12 9.03
C GLU A 41 -5.32 -4.91 7.54
N HIS A 42 -5.89 -3.86 6.94
CA HIS A 42 -5.66 -3.53 5.54
C HIS A 42 -4.20 -3.13 5.27
N CYS A 43 -3.57 -2.35 6.15
CA CYS A 43 -2.14 -2.03 6.04
C CYS A 43 -1.27 -3.29 6.13
N ALA A 44 -1.56 -4.21 7.06
CA ALA A 44 -0.82 -5.46 7.21
C ALA A 44 -0.94 -6.33 5.95
N LYS A 45 -2.15 -6.49 5.40
CA LYS A 45 -2.39 -7.22 4.16
C LYS A 45 -1.62 -6.64 2.96
N ILE A 46 -1.49 -5.31 2.88
CA ILE A 46 -0.67 -4.67 1.85
C ILE A 46 0.80 -5.04 2.04
N ILE A 47 1.34 -4.94 3.26
CA ILE A 47 2.73 -5.29 3.56
C ILE A 47 3.00 -6.75 3.20
N ASP A 48 2.12 -7.68 3.59
CA ASP A 48 2.26 -9.11 3.32
C ASP A 48 2.21 -9.44 1.83
N LEU A 49 1.31 -8.80 1.08
CA LEU A 49 1.24 -8.98 -0.37
C LEU A 49 2.50 -8.45 -1.05
N ILE A 50 2.97 -7.27 -0.62
CA ILE A 50 4.15 -6.63 -1.20
C ILE A 50 5.41 -7.42 -0.88
N SER A 51 5.58 -7.91 0.35
CA SER A 51 6.74 -8.69 0.76
C SER A 51 6.75 -10.06 0.09
N ASN A 52 5.68 -10.85 0.23
CA ASN A 52 5.70 -12.26 -0.15
C ASN A 52 5.50 -12.46 -1.65
N TYR A 53 4.50 -11.81 -2.24
CA TYR A 53 4.16 -12.03 -3.65
C TYR A 53 4.94 -11.11 -4.58
N CYS A 54 4.95 -9.80 -4.30
CA CYS A 54 5.57 -8.83 -5.18
C CYS A 54 7.10 -8.88 -5.12
N LEU A 55 7.67 -8.73 -3.93
CA LEU A 55 9.12 -8.68 -3.75
C LEU A 55 9.76 -10.07 -3.83
N CYS A 56 9.39 -10.99 -2.94
CA CYS A 56 10.05 -12.30 -2.86
C CYS A 56 9.80 -13.19 -4.08
N GLN A 57 8.58 -13.21 -4.63
CA GLN A 57 8.24 -14.10 -5.75
C GLN A 57 8.44 -13.45 -7.12
N ARG A 58 8.07 -12.17 -7.29
CA ARG A 58 8.05 -11.52 -8.61
C ARG A 58 9.26 -10.66 -8.95
N CYS A 59 9.95 -10.08 -7.96
CA CYS A 59 11.11 -9.22 -8.18
C CYS A 59 12.39 -10.06 -8.37
N LYS A 60 12.43 -10.85 -9.45
CA LYS A 60 13.56 -11.76 -9.73
C LYS A 60 14.85 -10.98 -10.06
N PRO A 61 16.01 -11.37 -9.50
CA PRO A 61 17.25 -10.63 -9.70
C PRO A 61 17.59 -10.39 -11.17
N PHE A 62 18.12 -9.20 -11.48
CA PHE A 62 18.58 -8.85 -12.82
C PHE A 62 19.55 -9.91 -13.39
N GLY A 63 19.37 -10.26 -14.66
CA GLY A 63 20.20 -11.26 -15.36
C GLY A 63 19.80 -12.72 -15.09
N THR A 64 18.79 -12.99 -14.27
CA THR A 64 18.28 -14.35 -14.04
C THR A 64 17.15 -14.73 -15.00
N PRO A 65 16.97 -16.03 -15.33
CA PRO A 65 15.85 -16.48 -16.14
C PRO A 65 14.48 -16.05 -15.58
N GLY A 66 13.70 -15.38 -16.42
CA GLY A 66 12.38 -14.84 -16.03
C GLY A 66 12.44 -13.54 -15.22
N SER A 67 13.59 -12.88 -15.14
CA SER A 67 13.68 -11.50 -14.63
C SER A 67 12.97 -10.53 -15.58
N PRO A 68 12.08 -9.65 -15.06
CA PRO A 68 11.40 -8.65 -15.89
C PRO A 68 12.26 -7.41 -16.20
N PHE A 69 13.47 -7.33 -15.65
CA PHE A 69 14.31 -6.13 -15.66
C PHE A 69 15.26 -6.09 -16.85
N LYS A 70 15.31 -4.95 -17.56
CA LYS A 70 16.23 -4.74 -18.71
C LYS A 70 17.59 -4.25 -18.25
N THR A 71 17.62 -3.50 -17.15
CA THR A 71 18.84 -2.98 -16.55
C THR A 71 18.92 -3.30 -15.06
N LYS A 72 20.12 -3.17 -14.48
CA LYS A 72 20.31 -3.24 -13.03
C LYS A 72 19.59 -2.09 -12.30
N GLU A 73 19.43 -0.95 -12.96
CA GLU A 73 18.68 0.19 -12.43
C GLU A 73 17.21 -0.17 -12.26
N ASP A 74 16.57 -0.76 -13.29
CA ASP A 74 15.16 -1.17 -13.23
C ASP A 74 14.90 -2.10 -12.02
N TYR A 75 15.84 -3.02 -11.75
CA TYR A 75 15.76 -3.91 -10.60
C TYR A 75 15.87 -3.13 -9.28
N THR A 76 16.79 -2.18 -9.20
CA THR A 76 17.01 -1.36 -8.00
C THR A 76 15.81 -0.47 -7.72
N ASP A 77 15.28 0.19 -8.76
CA ASP A 77 14.06 1.00 -8.69
C ASP A 77 12.87 0.17 -8.23
N ALA A 78 12.74 -1.06 -8.73
CA ALA A 78 11.71 -1.97 -8.25
C ALA A 78 11.87 -2.28 -6.76
N LEU A 79 13.07 -2.63 -6.28
CA LEU A 79 13.29 -2.89 -4.85
C LEU A 79 12.89 -1.67 -4.00
N LEU A 80 13.28 -0.47 -4.42
CA LEU A 80 12.95 0.78 -3.74
C LEU A 80 11.44 1.06 -3.74
N ALA A 81 10.75 0.83 -4.86
CA ALA A 81 9.31 1.01 -4.96
C ALA A 81 8.54 0.09 -4.00
N HIS A 82 8.91 -1.20 -3.91
CA HIS A 82 8.29 -2.12 -2.94
C HIS A 82 8.53 -1.69 -1.50
N HIS A 83 9.76 -1.32 -1.17
CA HIS A 83 10.09 -0.82 0.16
C HIS A 83 9.32 0.46 0.51
N ALA A 84 9.14 1.36 -0.47
CA ALA A 84 8.35 2.58 -0.30
C ALA A 84 6.89 2.27 0.03
N VAL A 85 6.27 1.29 -0.64
CA VAL A 85 4.91 0.84 -0.31
C VAL A 85 4.82 0.31 1.11
N MET A 86 5.74 -0.59 1.52
CA MET A 86 5.73 -1.14 2.88
C MET A 86 5.92 -0.07 3.94
N SER A 87 6.84 0.87 3.70
CA SER A 87 7.11 2.01 4.59
C SER A 87 5.90 2.95 4.71
N ALA A 88 5.26 3.27 3.58
CA ALA A 88 4.06 4.10 3.56
C ALA A 88 2.87 3.41 4.24
N ALA A 89 2.73 2.09 4.05
CA ALA A 89 1.70 1.30 4.72
C ALA A 89 1.88 1.29 6.24
N MET A 90 3.12 1.20 6.73
CA MET A 90 3.41 1.30 8.16
C MET A 90 3.08 2.69 8.72
N LYS A 91 3.43 3.76 8.00
CA LYS A 91 3.06 5.13 8.40
C LYS A 91 1.54 5.31 8.47
N ALA A 92 0.81 4.84 7.46
CA ALA A 92 -0.65 4.85 7.46
C ALA A 92 -1.24 3.97 8.59
N LYS A 93 -0.59 2.86 8.92
CA LYS A 93 -0.98 1.98 10.04
C LYS A 93 -0.92 2.73 11.38
N GLN A 94 0.11 3.56 11.59
CA GLN A 94 0.37 4.21 12.88
C GLN A 94 -0.26 5.60 13.05
N ASN A 95 -0.82 6.18 11.99
CA ASN A 95 -1.34 7.56 11.99
C ASN A 95 -2.78 7.66 11.51
N VAL A 96 -3.39 8.84 11.65
CA VAL A 96 -4.76 9.14 11.16
C VAL A 96 -4.83 10.40 10.28
N ASP A 97 -3.69 11.02 10.00
CA ASP A 97 -3.58 12.14 9.04
C ASP A 97 -3.81 11.62 7.60
N PRO A 98 -4.74 12.20 6.82
CA PRO A 98 -5.05 11.76 5.46
C PRO A 98 -3.87 11.82 4.49
N SER A 99 -2.83 12.62 4.78
CA SER A 99 -1.62 12.65 3.97
C SER A 99 -0.89 11.30 3.93
N PHE A 100 -1.01 10.48 5.00
CA PHE A 100 -0.39 9.16 5.03
C PHE A 100 -1.13 8.12 4.17
N SER A 101 -2.46 8.18 4.08
CA SER A 101 -3.21 7.32 3.16
C SER A 101 -2.99 7.74 1.71
N ALA A 102 -2.89 9.05 1.44
CA ALA A 102 -2.53 9.57 0.12
C ALA A 102 -1.12 9.13 -0.31
N GLY A 103 -0.14 9.22 0.60
CA GLY A 103 1.22 8.75 0.36
C GLY A 103 1.30 7.24 0.08
N LEU A 104 0.52 6.43 0.80
CA LEU A 104 0.40 5.00 0.51
C LEU A 104 -0.20 4.74 -0.88
N LYS A 105 -1.29 5.44 -1.23
CA LYS A 105 -1.94 5.31 -2.54
C LYS A 105 -0.99 5.68 -3.68
N HIS A 106 -0.19 6.74 -3.52
CA HIS A 106 0.84 7.14 -4.47
C HIS A 106 1.89 6.03 -4.64
N ALA A 107 2.49 5.57 -3.55
CA ALA A 107 3.52 4.52 -3.59
C ALA A 107 3.00 3.22 -4.24
N VAL A 108 1.74 2.84 -3.94
CA VAL A 108 1.09 1.70 -4.60
C VAL A 108 0.94 1.95 -6.11
N GLY A 109 0.55 3.16 -6.52
CA GLY A 109 0.47 3.55 -7.92
C GLY A 109 1.80 3.35 -8.64
N ASP A 110 2.89 3.87 -8.08
CA ASP A 110 4.23 3.75 -8.66
C ASP A 110 4.67 2.29 -8.75
N ALA A 111 4.53 1.51 -7.68
CA ALA A 111 4.92 0.11 -7.65
C ALA A 111 4.11 -0.75 -8.65
N THR A 112 2.84 -0.40 -8.92
CA THR A 112 2.02 -1.15 -9.89
C THR A 112 2.50 -1.00 -11.34
N LEU A 113 3.28 0.03 -11.67
CA LEU A 113 3.82 0.21 -13.02
C LEU A 113 4.73 -0.95 -13.44
N MET A 114 5.47 -1.53 -12.50
CA MET A 114 6.30 -2.71 -12.74
C MET A 114 5.48 -3.96 -13.13
N TYR A 115 4.21 -4.02 -12.72
CA TYR A 115 3.34 -5.19 -12.91
C TYR A 115 2.45 -5.10 -14.14
N LYS A 116 2.44 -3.96 -14.84
CA LYS A 116 1.70 -3.84 -16.10
C LYS A 116 2.40 -4.66 -17.19
N PRO A 117 1.65 -5.42 -18.00
CA PRO A 117 2.24 -6.15 -19.13
C PRO A 117 2.90 -5.17 -20.09
N VAL A 118 4.11 -5.51 -20.55
CA VAL A 118 4.79 -4.77 -21.62
C VAL A 118 3.92 -4.88 -22.87
N ALA A 119 3.52 -3.76 -23.45
CA ALA A 119 2.77 -3.75 -24.70
C ALA A 119 3.53 -4.58 -25.76
N PRO A 120 2.85 -5.43 -26.55
CA PRO A 120 3.51 -6.17 -27.60
C PRO A 120 4.22 -5.19 -28.55
N PRO A 121 5.39 -5.55 -29.10
CA PRO A 121 6.06 -4.71 -30.08
C PRO A 121 5.08 -4.41 -31.21
N ALA A 122 5.01 -3.14 -31.63
CA ALA A 122 4.20 -2.74 -32.78
C ALA A 122 4.61 -3.61 -33.97
N ALA A 123 3.62 -4.24 -34.61
CA ALA A 123 3.85 -5.08 -35.77
C ALA A 123 4.56 -4.26 -36.87
N PRO A 124 5.51 -4.88 -37.61
CA PRO A 124 6.29 -4.20 -38.64
C PRO A 124 5.44 -3.63 -39.78
#